data_AF-A0A8B9Z6J0-F1
#
_entry.id   AF-A0A8B9Z6J0-F1
#
_cell.length_a   1.000
_cell.length_b   1.000
_cell.length_c   1.000
_cell.angle_alpha   90.00
_cell.angle_beta   90.00
_cell.angle_gamma   90.00
#
_symmetry.space_group_name_H-M   'P 1'
#
loop_
_entity.id
_entity.type
_entity.pdbx_description
1 polymer ?
#
loop_
_entity_poly.entity_id
_entity_poly.type
_entity_poly.pdbx_seq_one_letter_code
_entity_poly.pdbx_strand_id
1 'polypeptide(L)'
;MVTQHGKPMFTKVCTEGRLILEFTFDDLMRIKTWHFTIRQYRELVPRSILAMHAQDPQVLEQLSKNITRMGLTNFTLNYLRDVMVVGEPTLMGGEFGDEDERLITRLENTQYDAANGMDDEEDFNNSPALGNNSPWNSKPPANQETKSENPTPQASQ
;
A
#
# COMPACT_ATOMS: atom_id res chain seq x y z
N MET A 1 22.57 2.36 4.43
CA MET A 1 21.17 2.87 4.55
C MET A 1 21.05 3.62 5.87
N VAL A 2 20.39 4.78 5.87
CA VAL A 2 20.16 5.57 7.09
C VAL A 2 18.67 5.88 7.18
N THR A 3 18.03 5.53 8.29
CA THR A 3 16.62 5.84 8.56
C THR A 3 16.48 6.70 9.81
N GLN A 4 15.47 7.56 9.82
CA GLN A 4 15.12 8.40 10.97
C GLN A 4 13.72 8.03 11.43
N HIS A 5 13.60 7.65 12.68
CA HIS A 5 12.33 7.33 13.32
C HIS A 5 11.85 8.56 14.09
N GLY A 6 10.56 8.86 13.98
CA GLY A 6 9.92 9.99 14.65
C GLY A 6 9.35 9.62 16.02
N LYS A 7 8.31 10.34 16.45
CA LYS A 7 7.63 10.09 17.72
C LYS A 7 7.14 8.62 17.84
N PRO A 8 7.16 8.02 19.05
CA PRO A 8 7.57 8.62 20.33
C PRO A 8 9.09 8.58 20.56
N MET A 9 9.84 7.78 19.81
CA MET A 9 11.29 7.60 20.01
C MET A 9 12.06 8.09 18.79
N PHE A 10 12.63 9.29 18.90
CA PHE A 10 13.49 9.79 17.84
C PHE A 10 14.81 9.01 17.84
N THR A 11 14.95 8.12 16.86
CA THR A 11 16.12 7.25 16.75
C THR A 11 16.61 7.28 15.31
N LYS A 12 17.92 7.47 15.13
CA LYS A 12 18.56 7.32 13.83
C LYS A 12 19.16 5.92 13.75
N VAL A 13 18.77 5.16 12.73
CA VAL A 13 19.32 3.82 12.49
C VAL A 13 20.27 3.90 11.31
N CYS A 14 21.51 3.48 11.52
CA CYS A 14 22.53 3.37 10.50
C CYS A 14 22.76 1.89 10.20
N THR A 15 22.38 1.45 9.00
CA THR A 15 22.53 0.07 8.55
C THR A 15 23.60 0.01 7.46
N GLU A 16 24.68 -0.70 7.73
CA GLU A 16 25.83 -0.83 6.85
C GLU A 16 25.87 -2.22 6.21
N GLY A 17 26.36 -2.27 4.98
CA GLY A 17 26.31 -3.48 4.17
C GLY A 17 26.92 -3.29 2.80
N ARG A 18 26.86 -4.34 2.00
CA ARG A 18 27.26 -4.33 0.59
C ARG A 18 26.03 -4.06 -0.26
N LEU A 19 26.07 -3.00 -1.05
CA LEU A 19 25.05 -2.67 -2.04
C LEU A 19 25.56 -3.04 -3.45
N ILE A 20 24.82 -3.88 -4.16
CA ILE A 20 25.04 -4.20 -5.57
C ILE A 20 23.83 -3.70 -6.34
N LEU A 21 24.07 -2.92 -7.39
CA LEU A 21 23.05 -2.40 -8.29
C LEU A 21 23.42 -2.81 -9.71
N GLU A 22 22.47 -3.34 -10.47
CA GLU A 22 22.59 -3.45 -11.92
C GLU A 22 21.66 -2.43 -12.56
N PHE A 23 22.14 -1.76 -13.60
CA PHE A 23 21.37 -0.77 -14.34
C PHE A 23 21.00 -1.30 -15.72
N THR A 24 19.85 -0.87 -16.23
CA THR A 24 19.51 -1.05 -17.64
C THR A 24 20.50 -0.27 -18.50
N PHE A 25 20.87 -0.85 -19.65
CA PHE A 25 21.69 -0.16 -20.64
C PHE A 25 20.77 0.61 -21.60
N ASP A 26 20.09 1.62 -21.06
CA ASP A 26 19.22 2.56 -21.79
C ASP A 26 19.51 3.99 -21.30
N ASP A 27 18.99 5.00 -22.01
CA ASP A 27 19.24 6.42 -21.67
C ASP A 27 18.71 6.80 -20.28
N LEU A 28 17.76 6.04 -19.76
CA LEU A 28 17.14 6.27 -18.45
C LEU A 28 17.98 5.71 -17.30
N MET A 29 18.91 4.77 -17.56
CA MET A 29 19.78 4.13 -16.57
C MET A 29 19.00 3.70 -15.32
N ARG A 30 17.92 2.97 -15.52
CA ARG A 30 17.04 2.52 -14.43
C ARG A 30 17.68 1.36 -13.69
N ILE A 31 17.42 1.27 -12.39
CA ILE A 31 17.86 0.13 -11.58
C ILE A 31 17.09 -1.12 -12.05
N LYS A 32 17.81 -2.08 -12.61
CA LYS A 32 17.29 -3.40 -13.01
C LYS A 32 17.26 -4.35 -11.84
N THR A 33 18.34 -4.38 -11.05
CA THR A 33 18.41 -5.20 -9.83
C THR A 33 19.01 -4.39 -8.69
N TRP A 34 18.52 -4.65 -7.48
CA TRP A 34 19.03 -4.08 -6.25
C TRP A 34 19.21 -5.21 -5.24
N HIS A 35 20.47 -5.47 -4.86
CA HIS A 35 20.82 -6.40 -3.81
C HIS A 35 21.55 -5.67 -2.68
N PHE A 36 21.00 -5.69 -1.46
CA PHE A 36 21.65 -5.12 -0.28
C PHE A 36 21.88 -6.17 0.80
N THR A 37 23.15 -6.52 1.03
CA THR A 37 23.56 -7.47 2.07
C THR A 37 23.99 -6.71 3.32
N ILE A 38 23.20 -6.80 4.39
CA ILE A 38 23.48 -6.14 5.67
C ILE A 38 24.63 -6.83 6.40
N ARG A 39 25.57 -6.05 6.95
CA ARG A 39 26.70 -6.53 7.75
C ARG A 39 26.63 -6.08 9.20
N GLN A 40 26.30 -4.82 9.44
CA GLN A 40 26.18 -4.25 10.78
C GLN A 40 25.12 -3.15 10.81
N TYR A 41 24.61 -2.86 12.01
CA TYR A 41 23.65 -1.78 12.22
C TYR A 41 23.86 -1.13 13.59
N ARG A 42 23.49 0.14 13.72
CA ARG A 42 23.58 0.91 14.96
C ARG A 42 22.39 1.85 15.10
N GLU A 43 21.84 1.90 16.31
CA GLU A 43 20.77 2.83 16.67
C GLU A 43 21.35 3.97 17.50
N LEU A 44 21.02 5.21 17.14
CA LEU A 44 21.52 6.43 17.76
C LEU A 44 20.35 7.23 18.32
N VAL A 45 20.34 7.40 19.64
CA VAL A 45 19.36 8.23 20.36
C VAL A 45 19.95 9.63 20.58
N PRO A 46 19.23 10.72 20.26
CA PRO A 46 19.66 12.09 20.52
C PRO A 46 19.94 12.33 22.00
N ARG A 47 21.04 13.04 22.30
CA ARG A 47 21.41 13.40 23.67
C ARG A 47 20.35 14.24 24.39
N SER A 48 19.61 15.08 23.67
CA SER A 48 18.51 15.87 24.24
C SER A 48 17.43 14.99 24.84
N ILE A 49 17.06 13.88 24.18
CA ILE A 49 16.04 12.95 24.68
C ILE A 49 16.51 12.22 25.92
N LEU A 50 17.78 11.80 25.95
CA LEU A 50 18.39 11.20 27.14
C LEU A 50 18.39 12.18 28.31
N ALA A 51 18.73 13.45 28.07
CA ALA A 51 18.73 14.48 29.10
C ALA A 51 17.32 14.77 29.64
N MET A 52 16.30 14.79 28.77
CA MET A 52 14.91 15.03 29.19
C MET A 52 14.34 13.91 30.07
N HIS A 53 14.76 12.66 29.86
CA HIS A 53 14.28 11.50 30.62
C HIS A 53 15.30 10.99 31.65
N ALA A 54 16.33 11.78 31.98
CA ALA A 54 17.42 11.35 32.86
C ALA A 54 16.96 10.99 34.29
N GLN A 55 15.84 11.56 34.74
CA GLN A 55 15.27 11.30 36.07
C GLN A 55 14.28 10.13 36.10
N ASP A 56 13.97 9.52 34.95
CA ASP A 56 13.04 8.41 34.84
C ASP A 56 13.79 7.13 34.42
N PRO A 57 14.15 6.25 35.38
CA PRO A 57 14.83 5.00 35.09
C PRO A 57 14.03 4.07 34.17
N GLN A 58 12.69 4.09 34.22
CA GLN A 58 11.85 3.20 33.42
C GLN A 58 11.92 3.59 31.93
N VAL A 59 11.86 4.89 31.64
CA VAL A 59 11.97 5.39 30.26
C VAL A 59 13.39 5.18 29.73
N LEU A 60 14.42 5.35 30.55
CA LEU A 60 15.79 5.10 30.13
C LEU A 60 16.04 3.63 29.79
N GLU A 61 15.47 2.70 30.54
CA GLU A 61 15.49 1.27 30.20
C GLU A 61 14.79 1.02 28.85
N GLN A 62 13.65 1.66 28.60
CA GLN A 62 12.96 1.54 27.32
C GLN A 62 13.78 2.08 26.15
N LEU A 63 14.44 3.23 26.32
CA LEU A 63 15.32 3.85 25.31
C LEU A 63 16.57 3.01 25.01
N SER A 64 17.00 2.14 25.95
CA SER A 64 18.13 1.23 25.75
C SER A 64 17.80 0.04 24.84
N LYS A 65 16.52 -0.25 24.63
CA LYS A 65 16.06 -1.37 23.81
C LYS A 65 16.10 -0.97 22.33
N ASN A 66 16.65 -1.85 21.49
CA ASN A 66 16.62 -1.67 20.05
C ASN A 66 15.19 -1.65 19.51
N ILE A 67 14.91 -0.75 18.56
CA ILE A 67 13.64 -0.68 17.85
C ILE A 67 13.65 -1.45 16.52
N THR A 68 14.83 -1.88 16.07
CA THR A 68 15.02 -2.65 14.83
C THR A 68 15.55 -4.06 15.08
N ARG A 69 15.36 -4.93 14.08
CA ARG A 69 16.01 -6.23 13.96
C ARG A 69 16.82 -6.23 12.68
N MET A 70 18.12 -6.48 12.77
CA MET A 70 19.04 -6.40 11.63
C MET A 70 19.03 -5.03 10.93
N GLY A 71 18.81 -3.95 11.67
CA GLY A 71 18.74 -2.60 11.10
C GLY A 71 17.48 -2.32 10.27
N LEU A 72 16.46 -3.19 10.35
CA LEU A 72 15.14 -3.04 9.73
C LEU A 72 14.04 -3.07 10.79
N THR A 73 12.96 -2.31 10.58
CA THR A 73 11.82 -2.35 11.50
C THR A 73 11.05 -3.67 11.36
N ASN A 74 10.34 -4.07 12.40
CA ASN A 74 9.44 -5.24 12.33
C ASN A 74 8.40 -5.09 11.22
N PHE A 75 7.89 -3.88 11.00
CA PHE A 75 6.98 -3.58 9.89
C PHE A 75 7.62 -3.90 8.54
N THR A 76 8.84 -3.41 8.30
CA THR A 76 9.59 -3.70 7.06
C THR A 76 9.87 -5.19 6.90
N LEU A 77 10.26 -5.89 7.96
CA LEU A 77 10.55 -7.32 7.91
C LEU A 77 9.30 -8.16 7.61
N ASN A 78 8.16 -7.81 8.20
CA ASN A 78 6.90 -8.49 7.92
C ASN A 78 6.45 -8.22 6.48
N TYR A 79 6.51 -6.96 6.03
CA TYR A 79 6.19 -6.63 4.64
C TYR A 79 7.06 -7.41 3.64
N LEU A 80 8.38 -7.48 3.87
CA LEU A 80 9.29 -8.24 3.00
C LEU A 80 9.00 -9.75 3.03
N ARG A 81 8.60 -10.30 4.18
CA ARG A 81 8.17 -11.71 4.26
C ARG A 81 6.89 -11.94 3.48
N ASP A 82 5.89 -11.08 3.63
CA ASP A 82 4.61 -11.20 2.93
C ASP A 82 4.81 -11.08 1.40
N VAL A 83 5.61 -10.11 0.95
CA VAL A 83 5.95 -9.96 -0.47
C VAL A 83 6.78 -11.14 -0.99
N MET A 84 7.69 -11.69 -0.19
CA MET A 84 8.48 -12.87 -0.58
C MET A 84 7.64 -14.14 -0.64
N VAL A 85 6.64 -14.30 0.25
CA VAL A 85 5.69 -15.42 0.25
C VAL A 85 4.69 -15.31 -0.90
N VAL A 86 4.26 -14.10 -1.23
CA VAL A 86 3.42 -13.83 -2.43
C VAL A 86 4.24 -13.90 -3.73
N GLY A 87 5.58 -13.81 -3.63
CA GLY A 87 6.52 -13.85 -4.74
C GLY A 87 6.99 -15.26 -5.12
N GLU A 88 6.83 -16.27 -4.27
CA GLU A 88 6.77 -17.63 -4.79
C GLU A 88 5.45 -17.77 -5.52
N PRO A 89 5.45 -18.10 -6.82
CA PRO A 89 4.20 -18.28 -7.54
C PRO A 89 3.53 -19.50 -6.93
N THR A 90 2.55 -19.29 -6.05
CA THR A 90 1.49 -20.27 -5.92
C THR A 90 0.87 -20.31 -7.29
N LEU A 91 1.22 -21.33 -8.07
CA LEU A 91 0.69 -21.61 -9.39
C LEU A 91 -0.84 -21.65 -9.26
N MET A 92 -1.48 -20.49 -9.45
CA MET A 92 -2.93 -20.35 -9.48
C MET A 92 -3.37 -20.88 -10.86
N GLY A 93 -3.26 -22.20 -11.02
CA GLY A 93 -3.39 -22.87 -12.30
C GLY A 93 -3.19 -24.38 -12.17
N GLY A 94 -3.68 -24.97 -11.07
CA GLY A 94 -3.55 -26.40 -10.80
C GLY A 94 -4.85 -27.21 -10.90
N GLU A 95 -6.05 -26.59 -10.89
CA GLU A 95 -7.32 -27.34 -10.78
C GLU A 95 -8.53 -26.67 -11.48
N PHE A 96 -8.34 -26.06 -12.66
CA PHE A 96 -9.36 -26.13 -13.72
C PHE A 96 -8.79 -27.18 -14.68
N GLY A 97 -8.91 -28.47 -14.38
CA GLY A 97 -10.19 -29.15 -14.47
C GLY A 97 -10.53 -29.22 -15.95
N ASP A 98 -10.12 -30.31 -16.60
CA ASP A 98 -10.23 -30.66 -18.01
C ASP A 98 -11.68 -30.54 -18.58
N GLU A 99 -12.64 -30.18 -17.74
CA GLU A 99 -14.06 -29.98 -18.04
C GLU A 99 -14.35 -28.73 -18.89
N ASP A 100 -13.49 -27.70 -18.88
CA ASP A 100 -13.68 -26.50 -19.70
C ASP A 100 -13.05 -26.58 -21.11
N GLU A 101 -12.47 -27.73 -21.49
CA GLU A 101 -12.01 -28.01 -22.84
C GLU A 101 -13.18 -28.28 -23.81
N ARG A 102 -14.02 -27.27 -24.05
CA ARG A 102 -15.02 -27.34 -25.13
C ARG A 102 -14.29 -27.28 -26.47
N LEU A 103 -14.08 -28.43 -27.10
CA LEU A 103 -13.64 -28.53 -28.49
C LEU A 103 -14.62 -27.75 -29.38
N ILE A 104 -14.13 -26.66 -29.97
CA ILE A 104 -14.90 -25.86 -30.95
C ILE A 104 -15.16 -26.77 -32.16
N THR A 105 -16.37 -27.31 -32.24
CA THR A 105 -16.73 -28.31 -33.26
C THR A 105 -17.25 -27.68 -34.54
N ARG A 106 -17.75 -26.43 -34.50
CA ARG A 106 -18.07 -25.61 -35.67
C ARG A 106 -17.95 -24.12 -35.34
N LEU A 107 -17.16 -23.40 -36.14
CA LEU A 107 -17.08 -21.95 -36.10
C LEU A 107 -18.13 -21.38 -37.08
N GLU A 108 -19.31 -21.02 -36.59
CA GLU A 108 -20.27 -20.24 -37.37
C GLU A 108 -20.08 -18.76 -37.07
N ASN A 109 -19.31 -18.09 -37.93
CA ASN A 109 -19.29 -16.63 -37.91
C ASN A 109 -20.60 -16.17 -38.55
N THR A 110 -21.58 -15.76 -37.74
CA THR A 110 -22.68 -14.94 -38.26
C THR A 110 -22.02 -13.72 -38.89
N GLN A 111 -22.09 -13.61 -40.22
CA GLN A 111 -21.58 -12.43 -40.90
C GLN A 111 -22.30 -11.21 -40.32
N TYR A 112 -21.51 -10.24 -39.87
CA TYR A 112 -22.04 -8.98 -39.37
C TYR A 112 -22.88 -8.33 -40.48
N ASP A 113 -24.20 -8.35 -40.33
CA ASP A 113 -25.12 -7.65 -41.22
C ASP A 113 -25.26 -6.20 -40.72
N ALA A 114 -24.60 -5.28 -41.43
CA ALA A 114 -24.61 -3.86 -41.11
C ALA A 114 -25.96 -3.17 -41.41
N ALA A 115 -26.97 -3.89 -41.90
CA ALA A 115 -28.28 -3.34 -42.24
C ALA A 115 -29.30 -3.34 -41.08
N ASN A 116 -29.04 -4.04 -39.97
CA ASN A 116 -29.93 -4.03 -38.79
C ASN A 116 -29.62 -2.91 -37.78
N GLY A 117 -28.96 -1.84 -38.24
CA GLY A 117 -28.75 -0.63 -37.46
C GLY A 117 -29.93 0.33 -37.60
N MET A 118 -31.09 -0.01 -37.04
CA MET A 118 -32.17 0.93 -36.61
C MET A 118 -33.31 0.11 -35.98
N ASP A 119 -33.81 0.60 -34.84
CA ASP A 119 -34.83 0.02 -33.93
C ASP A 119 -34.28 -1.11 -33.02
N ASP A 120 -34.28 -1.04 -31.69
CA ASP A 120 -35.16 -0.35 -30.75
C ASP A 120 -34.41 0.09 -29.48
N GLU A 121 -34.84 1.23 -28.94
CA GLU A 121 -34.24 1.96 -27.82
C GLU A 121 -34.72 1.50 -26.42
N GLU A 122 -35.23 0.28 -26.22
CA GLU A 122 -36.06 -0.02 -25.02
C GLU A 122 -35.72 -1.27 -24.15
N ASP A 123 -34.51 -1.84 -24.17
CA ASP A 123 -34.24 -3.04 -23.32
C ASP A 123 -33.05 -2.97 -22.35
N PHE A 124 -32.52 -1.78 -22.06
CA PHE A 124 -31.45 -1.64 -21.04
C PHE A 124 -31.96 -1.62 -19.59
N ASN A 125 -33.28 -1.65 -19.36
CA ASN A 125 -33.87 -1.50 -18.02
C ASN A 125 -34.33 -2.82 -17.36
N ASN A 126 -34.24 -3.97 -18.05
CA ASN A 126 -34.62 -5.28 -17.51
C ASN A 126 -33.46 -6.27 -17.36
N SER A 127 -32.21 -5.80 -17.42
CA SER A 127 -31.06 -6.65 -17.11
C SER A 127 -31.05 -7.02 -15.61
N PRO A 128 -31.01 -8.33 -15.24
CA PRO A 128 -31.02 -8.77 -13.85
C PRO A 128 -29.72 -8.44 -13.09
N ALA A 129 -28.75 -7.81 -13.77
CA ALA A 129 -27.46 -7.41 -13.22
C ALA A 129 -27.51 -6.10 -12.39
N LEU A 130 -28.57 -5.30 -12.50
CA LEU A 130 -28.73 -4.04 -11.76
C LEU A 130 -29.93 -4.09 -10.81
N GLY A 131 -29.95 -5.08 -9.93
CA GLY A 131 -30.79 -5.02 -8.73
C GLY A 131 -30.33 -3.88 -7.82
N ASN A 132 -31.29 -3.06 -7.37
CA ASN A 132 -31.17 -1.88 -6.50
C ASN A 132 -30.60 -2.15 -5.08
N ASN A 133 -29.81 -3.20 -4.88
CA ASN A 133 -29.23 -3.61 -3.60
C ASN A 133 -27.72 -3.93 -3.69
N SER A 134 -26.98 -3.26 -4.57
CA SER A 134 -25.52 -3.32 -4.52
C SER A 134 -24.98 -2.53 -3.31
N PRO A 135 -24.11 -3.12 -2.47
CA PRO A 135 -23.57 -2.48 -1.26
C PRO A 135 -22.62 -1.30 -1.56
N TRP A 136 -22.35 -1.04 -2.84
CA TRP A 136 -21.47 0.03 -3.32
C TRP A 136 -22.22 1.34 -3.64
N ASN A 137 -23.55 1.36 -3.60
CA ASN A 137 -24.31 2.59 -3.83
C ASN A 137 -24.55 3.35 -2.52
N SER A 138 -23.47 3.89 -1.93
CA SER A 138 -23.57 4.83 -0.82
C SER A 138 -23.34 6.25 -1.35
N LYS A 139 -24.43 6.98 -1.62
CA LYS A 139 -24.37 8.44 -1.71
C LYS A 139 -23.91 8.98 -0.35
N PRO A 140 -22.84 9.79 -0.27
CA PRO A 140 -22.46 10.42 0.99
C PRO A 140 -23.54 11.41 1.43
N PRO A 141 -23.83 11.54 2.75
CA PRO A 141 -24.80 12.52 3.22
C PRO A 141 -24.25 13.93 3.01
N ALA A 142 -25.09 14.81 2.46
CA ALA A 142 -24.82 16.24 2.36
C ALA A 142 -24.68 16.84 3.76
N ASN A 143 -23.56 17.50 4.03
CA ASN A 143 -23.27 18.19 5.27
C ASN A 143 -24.22 19.42 5.37
N GLN A 144 -25.17 19.40 6.31
CA GLN A 144 -25.91 20.60 6.71
C GLN A 144 -24.98 21.48 7.54
N GLU A 145 -24.56 22.62 7.00
CA GLU A 145 -23.95 23.70 7.77
C GLU A 145 -24.99 24.27 8.74
N THR A 146 -24.90 23.93 10.02
CA THR A 146 -25.54 24.69 11.10
C THR A 146 -24.53 25.67 11.69
N LYS A 147 -24.58 26.88 11.14
CA LYS A 147 -24.00 28.12 11.66
C LYS A 147 -24.35 28.28 13.14
N SER A 148 -23.37 28.12 14.03
CA SER A 148 -23.48 28.52 15.44
C SER A 148 -22.74 29.84 15.63
N GLU A 149 -23.51 30.87 15.99
CA GLU A 149 -23.04 32.22 16.32
C GLU A 149 -22.22 32.21 17.61
N ASN A 150 -21.17 33.03 17.66
CA ASN A 150 -20.64 33.54 18.92
C ASN A 150 -20.16 34.98 18.70
N PRO A 151 -20.61 35.98 19.49
CA PRO A 151 -20.16 37.35 19.34
C PRO A 151 -18.85 37.58 20.11
N THR A 152 -17.86 38.17 19.45
CA THR A 152 -16.66 38.76 20.07
C THR A 152 -17.00 40.06 20.79
N PRO A 153 -16.52 40.32 22.03
CA PRO A 153 -16.56 41.65 22.62
C PRO A 153 -15.50 42.54 21.96
N GLN A 154 -15.97 43.66 21.39
CA GLN A 154 -15.14 44.68 20.75
C GLN A 154 -14.51 45.58 21.83
N ALA A 155 -13.18 45.69 21.80
CA ALA A 155 -12.44 46.71 22.54
C ALA A 155 -12.15 47.90 21.63
N SER A 156 -12.44 49.12 22.07
CA SER A 156 -11.57 50.32 21.89
C SER A 156 -12.20 51.60 22.45
N GLN A 157 -11.33 52.34 23.14
CA GLN A 157 -11.33 53.77 23.53
C GLN A 157 -12.26 54.23 24.65
#